data_AF-A0A9P9YQY5-F1
#
_entry.id   AF-A0A9P9YQY5-F1
#
_cell.length_a   1.000
_cell.length_b   1.000
_cell.length_c   1.000
_cell.angle_alpha   90.00
_cell.angle_beta   90.00
_cell.angle_gamma   90.00
#
_symmetry.space_group_name_H-M   'P 1'
#
loop_
_entity.id
_entity.type
_entity.pdbx_description
1 polymer ?
#
loop_
_entity_poly.entity_id
_entity_poly.type
_entity_poly.pdbx_seq_one_letter_code
_entity_poly.pdbx_strand_id
1 'polypeptide(L)'
;MSSLNVRDLNNTRKAQMELVFFNRVPKVGSQTFMELLRRLSERNNFQFHRDAVQKVETIRLAEDQQQEMAEVISELPEPSVFIKHVCFTNFTKFNLPKPIYLNVVRDPVERVISWFYYVRAPWYFVERKAAFPDLPLPHPAWLKKDFETCVLNGDQECTYTQGVTVEGIGDHRRQSLFFCGHDYECT
;
A
#
# COMPACT_ATOMS: atom_id res chain seq x y z
N MET A 1 12.95 17.51 -31.17
CA MET A 1 12.21 17.02 -29.98
C MET A 1 10.88 16.47 -30.47
N SER A 2 10.63 15.18 -30.28
CA SER A 2 9.34 14.54 -30.63
C SER A 2 8.22 15.19 -29.81
N SER A 3 7.16 15.69 -30.44
CA SER A 3 6.00 16.23 -29.71
C SER A 3 5.24 15.07 -29.07
N LEU A 4 5.19 15.03 -27.75
CA LEU A 4 4.44 14.03 -27.00
C LEU A 4 2.95 14.11 -27.37
N ASN A 5 2.38 13.00 -27.86
CA ASN A 5 0.95 12.90 -28.12
C ASN A 5 0.22 12.45 -26.85
N VAL A 6 -0.72 13.30 -26.39
CA VAL A 6 -1.51 13.05 -25.18
C VAL A 6 -2.27 11.72 -25.23
N ARG A 7 -2.71 11.29 -26.42
CA ARG A 7 -3.44 10.02 -26.59
C ARG A 7 -2.60 8.79 -26.33
N ASP A 8 -1.28 8.91 -26.50
CA ASP A 8 -0.32 7.82 -26.28
C ASP A 8 0.09 7.75 -24.80
N LEU A 9 0.00 8.88 -24.08
CA LEU A 9 0.24 8.97 -22.63
C LEU A 9 -0.99 8.62 -21.79
N ASN A 10 -2.20 8.71 -22.36
CA ASN A 10 -3.43 8.38 -21.65
C ASN A 10 -3.59 6.85 -21.53
N ASN A 11 -3.22 6.29 -20.38
CA ASN A 11 -3.43 4.88 -20.07
C ASN A 11 -4.84 4.53 -19.58
N THR A 12 -5.67 5.50 -19.16
CA THR A 12 -7.02 5.22 -18.63
C THR A 12 -7.94 4.63 -19.70
N ARG A 13 -7.72 5.00 -20.97
CA ARG A 13 -8.41 4.42 -22.13
C ARG A 13 -8.24 2.90 -22.30
N LYS A 14 -7.28 2.29 -21.60
CA LYS A 14 -7.00 0.84 -21.64
C LYS A 14 -7.70 0.09 -20.50
N ALA A 15 -8.42 0.77 -19.62
CA ALA A 15 -9.21 0.14 -18.57
C ALA A 15 -10.53 -0.37 -19.15
N GLN A 16 -11.09 -1.40 -18.50
CA GLN A 16 -12.35 -2.04 -18.90
C GLN A 16 -13.52 -1.63 -18.00
N MET A 17 -13.26 -0.79 -17.00
CA MET A 17 -14.24 -0.26 -16.06
C MET A 17 -13.82 1.14 -15.57
N GLU A 18 -14.79 1.96 -15.21
CA GLU A 18 -14.62 3.29 -14.63
C GLU A 18 -14.38 3.23 -13.11
N LEU A 19 -13.47 2.35 -12.71
CA LEU A 19 -13.07 2.16 -11.32
C LEU A 19 -11.57 2.42 -11.16
N VAL A 20 -11.23 3.32 -10.24
CA VAL A 20 -9.84 3.53 -9.82
C VAL A 20 -9.50 2.58 -8.68
N PHE A 21 -8.52 1.71 -8.89
CA PHE A 21 -7.96 0.88 -7.82
C PHE A 21 -6.65 1.49 -7.34
N PHE A 22 -6.66 2.06 -6.15
CA PHE A 22 -5.49 2.63 -5.50
C PHE A 22 -4.88 1.61 -4.52
N ASN A 23 -3.98 0.77 -5.04
CA ASN A 23 -3.25 -0.24 -4.28
C ASN A 23 -2.08 0.39 -3.50
N ARG A 24 -2.43 1.27 -2.56
CA ARG A 24 -1.53 2.26 -1.96
C ARG A 24 -0.31 1.66 -1.24
N VAL A 25 0.86 2.23 -1.50
CA VAL A 25 2.07 1.95 -0.71
C VAL A 25 2.02 2.70 0.65
N PRO A 26 2.51 2.11 1.75
CA PRO A 26 2.70 2.81 3.02
C PRO A 26 3.74 3.93 2.93
N LYS A 27 3.51 5.01 3.68
CA LYS A 27 4.47 6.12 3.91
C LYS A 27 4.87 6.96 2.69
N VAL A 28 4.04 6.94 1.64
CA VAL A 28 4.20 7.74 0.41
C VAL A 28 3.29 8.99 0.36
N GLY A 29 2.70 9.40 1.48
CA GLY A 29 1.66 10.45 1.48
C GLY A 29 0.27 9.95 1.06
N SER A 30 0.06 8.64 1.06
CA SER A 30 -1.19 8.02 0.60
C SER A 30 -2.44 8.35 1.45
N GLN A 31 -2.28 8.79 2.70
CA GLN A 31 -3.41 9.28 3.51
C GLN A 31 -3.93 10.63 3.00
N THR A 32 -3.05 11.57 2.69
CA THR A 32 -3.42 12.87 2.11
C THR A 32 -4.11 12.68 0.76
N PHE A 33 -3.58 11.78 -0.07
CA PHE A 33 -4.18 11.48 -1.37
C PHE A 33 -5.54 10.77 -1.24
N MET A 34 -5.69 9.87 -0.28
CA MET A 34 -6.99 9.24 0.06
C MET A 34 -8.02 10.29 0.49
N GLU A 35 -7.64 11.25 1.33
CA GLU A 35 -8.54 12.33 1.75
C GLU A 35 -8.93 13.24 0.59
N LEU A 36 -8.01 13.51 -0.33
CA LEU A 36 -8.32 14.21 -1.59
C LEU A 36 -9.37 13.43 -2.41
N LEU A 37 -9.18 12.12 -2.61
CA LEU A 37 -10.12 11.27 -3.33
C LEU A 37 -11.50 11.27 -2.67
N ARG A 38 -11.57 11.21 -1.34
CA ARG A 38 -12.83 11.30 -0.59
C ARG A 38 -13.58 12.62 -0.84
N ARG A 39 -12.87 13.74 -0.83
CA ARG A 39 -13.49 15.06 -1.11
C ARG A 39 -13.92 15.20 -2.57
N LEU A 40 -13.13 14.64 -3.49
CA LEU A 40 -13.47 14.64 -4.91
C LEU A 40 -14.66 13.72 -5.20
N SER A 41 -14.85 12.64 -4.44
CA SER A 41 -15.98 11.73 -4.62
C SER A 41 -17.32 12.43 -4.35
N GLU A 42 -17.36 13.22 -3.29
CA GLU A 42 -18.51 14.09 -2.96
C GLU A 42 -18.76 15.13 -4.05
N ARG A 43 -17.71 15.78 -4.56
CA ARG A 43 -17.82 16.85 -5.55
C ARG A 43 -18.18 16.35 -6.95
N ASN A 44 -17.63 15.21 -7.35
CA ASN A 44 -17.71 14.69 -8.72
C ASN A 44 -18.65 13.49 -8.84
N ASN A 45 -19.38 13.14 -7.77
CA ASN A 45 -20.41 12.11 -7.74
C ASN A 45 -19.92 10.70 -8.16
N PHE A 46 -18.83 10.24 -7.55
CA PHE A 46 -18.37 8.84 -7.64
C PHE A 46 -18.31 8.22 -6.24
N GLN A 47 -18.34 6.88 -6.15
CA GLN A 47 -18.32 6.20 -4.85
C GLN A 47 -16.91 6.04 -4.29
N PHE A 48 -16.76 6.16 -2.98
CA PHE A 48 -15.50 6.03 -2.27
C PHE A 48 -15.51 4.79 -1.38
N HIS A 49 -14.63 3.84 -1.68
CA HIS A 49 -14.49 2.59 -0.94
C HIS A 49 -13.06 2.44 -0.40
N ARG A 50 -12.95 1.94 0.83
CA ARG A 50 -11.67 1.59 1.45
C ARG A 50 -11.80 0.27 2.19
N ASP A 51 -10.69 -0.45 2.27
CA ASP A 51 -10.60 -1.66 3.07
C ASP A 51 -10.81 -1.39 4.58
N ALA A 52 -11.29 -2.41 5.29
CA ALA A 52 -11.51 -2.33 6.73
C ALA A 52 -10.17 -2.32 7.49
N VAL A 53 -10.17 -1.75 8.69
CA VAL A 53 -8.97 -1.76 9.56
C VAL A 53 -8.73 -3.18 10.06
N GLN A 54 -7.55 -3.73 9.78
CA GLN A 54 -7.14 -5.07 10.20
C GLN A 54 -6.08 -5.03 11.31
N LYS A 55 -6.01 -6.09 12.13
CA LYS A 55 -4.97 -6.23 13.17
C LYS A 55 -3.57 -6.29 12.55
N VAL A 56 -3.45 -7.02 11.45
CA VAL A 56 -2.25 -7.18 10.66
C VAL A 56 -2.63 -6.89 9.22
N GLU A 57 -1.92 -5.97 8.58
CA GLU A 57 -2.14 -5.66 7.18
C GLU A 57 -1.49 -6.76 6.31
N THR A 58 -2.31 -7.53 5.61
CA THR A 58 -1.82 -8.56 4.68
C THR A 58 -1.68 -7.95 3.28
N ILE A 59 -0.44 -7.62 2.90
CA ILE A 59 -0.15 -6.98 1.61
C ILE A 59 -0.10 -7.97 0.44
N ARG A 60 0.33 -9.21 0.70
CA ARG A 60 0.42 -10.31 -0.28
C ARG A 60 -0.70 -11.28 0.04
N LEU A 61 -1.57 -11.51 -0.93
CA LEU A 61 -2.77 -12.33 -0.79
C LEU A 61 -2.52 -13.70 -1.41
N ALA A 62 -3.08 -14.74 -0.79
CA ALA A 62 -3.18 -16.04 -1.46
C ALA A 62 -4.09 -15.93 -2.71
N GLU A 63 -3.96 -16.87 -3.65
CA GLU A 63 -4.64 -16.76 -4.95
C GLU A 63 -6.17 -16.70 -4.85
N ASP A 64 -6.75 -17.46 -3.93
CA ASP A 64 -8.17 -17.41 -3.58
C ASP A 64 -8.58 -16.03 -3.05
N GLN A 65 -7.78 -15.44 -2.15
CA GLN A 65 -8.01 -14.10 -1.61
C GLN A 65 -7.83 -13.00 -2.66
N GLN A 66 -6.92 -13.20 -3.64
CA GLN A 66 -6.78 -12.30 -4.78
C GLN A 66 -8.02 -12.31 -5.65
N GLN A 67 -8.57 -13.50 -5.93
CA GLN A 67 -9.79 -13.66 -6.70
C GLN A 67 -10.98 -13.03 -5.97
N GLU A 68 -11.20 -13.36 -4.70
CA GLU A 68 -12.29 -12.79 -3.88
C GLU A 68 -12.24 -11.25 -3.87
N MET A 69 -11.06 -10.67 -3.65
CA MET A 69 -10.90 -9.21 -3.69
C MET A 69 -11.20 -8.64 -5.08
N ALA A 70 -10.75 -9.30 -6.15
CA ALA A 70 -10.98 -8.83 -7.51
C ALA A 70 -12.47 -8.92 -7.89
N GLU A 71 -13.18 -9.96 -7.47
CA GLU A 71 -14.63 -10.11 -7.64
C GLU A 71 -15.38 -8.99 -6.93
N VAL A 72 -15.09 -8.79 -5.63
CA VAL A 72 -15.69 -7.71 -4.83
C VAL A 72 -15.46 -6.34 -5.47
N ILE A 73 -14.24 -6.05 -5.93
CA ILE A 73 -13.93 -4.78 -6.60
C ILE A 73 -14.70 -4.65 -7.92
N SER A 74 -14.85 -5.75 -8.66
CA SER A 74 -15.50 -5.73 -9.98
C SER A 74 -17.02 -5.55 -9.91
N GLU A 75 -17.62 -5.83 -8.76
CA GLU A 75 -19.06 -5.64 -8.50
C GLU A 75 -19.41 -4.25 -7.96
N LEU A 76 -18.41 -3.39 -7.70
CA LEU A 76 -18.64 -2.05 -7.19
C LEU A 76 -19.36 -1.16 -8.24
N PRO A 77 -20.20 -0.20 -7.80
CA PRO A 77 -20.88 0.71 -8.72
C PRO A 77 -19.88 1.58 -9.47
N GLU A 78 -20.06 1.78 -10.77
CA GLU A 78 -19.24 2.71 -11.55
C GLU A 78 -19.91 4.09 -11.66
N PRO A 79 -19.18 5.23 -11.52
CA PRO A 79 -17.75 5.32 -11.24
C PRO A 79 -17.41 5.18 -9.74
N SER A 80 -16.25 4.56 -9.46
CA SER A 80 -15.79 4.28 -8.10
C SER A 80 -14.28 4.46 -7.90
N VAL A 81 -13.88 4.62 -6.64
CA VAL A 81 -12.51 4.38 -6.19
C VAL A 81 -12.48 3.35 -5.07
N PHE A 82 -11.57 2.38 -5.17
CA PHE A 82 -11.29 1.42 -4.12
C PHE A 82 -9.84 1.55 -3.66
N ILE A 83 -9.61 1.52 -2.34
CA ILE A 83 -8.30 1.81 -1.74
C ILE A 83 -7.93 0.71 -0.75
N LYS A 84 -6.76 0.08 -0.96
CA LYS A 84 -6.24 -0.98 -0.07
C LYS A 84 -4.71 -1.02 -0.08
N HIS A 85 -4.08 -1.38 1.03
CA HIS A 85 -2.67 -1.74 1.03
C HIS A 85 -2.50 -3.18 0.54
N VAL A 86 -2.23 -3.34 -0.76
CA VAL A 86 -2.07 -4.66 -1.37
C VAL A 86 -1.12 -4.60 -2.56
N CYS A 87 -0.41 -5.71 -2.81
CA CYS A 87 0.36 -5.91 -4.02
C CYS A 87 -0.52 -5.82 -5.27
N PHE A 88 0.10 -5.53 -6.41
CA PHE A 88 -0.59 -5.51 -7.70
C PHE A 88 -1.28 -6.87 -7.95
N THR A 89 -2.58 -6.83 -8.26
CA THR A 89 -3.38 -8.03 -8.58
C THR A 89 -3.76 -8.00 -10.06
N ASN A 90 -3.45 -9.07 -10.81
CA ASN A 90 -3.84 -9.15 -12.20
C ASN A 90 -5.29 -9.66 -12.35
N PHE A 91 -6.25 -8.75 -12.52
CA PHE A 91 -7.69 -9.09 -12.66
C PHE A 91 -7.96 -10.00 -13.86
N THR A 92 -7.19 -9.86 -14.94
CA THR A 92 -7.40 -10.69 -16.14
C THR A 92 -7.06 -12.15 -15.91
N LYS A 93 -6.27 -12.49 -14.88
CA LYS A 93 -6.00 -13.88 -14.47
C LYS A 93 -7.29 -14.59 -14.05
N PHE A 94 -8.26 -13.85 -13.52
CA PHE A 94 -9.54 -14.35 -13.04
C PHE A 94 -10.69 -14.09 -14.01
N ASN A 95 -10.39 -13.73 -15.27
CA ASN A 95 -11.38 -13.32 -16.27
C ASN A 95 -12.24 -12.10 -15.85
N LEU A 96 -11.68 -11.23 -15.00
CA LEU A 96 -12.36 -10.03 -14.52
C LEU A 96 -11.89 -8.77 -15.27
N PRO A 97 -12.76 -7.76 -15.41
CA PRO A 97 -12.42 -6.48 -16.03
C PRO A 97 -11.30 -5.78 -15.27
N LYS A 98 -10.32 -5.24 -16.01
CA LYS A 98 -9.18 -4.54 -15.43
C LYS A 98 -9.56 -3.09 -15.00
N PRO A 99 -9.37 -2.72 -13.71
CA PRO A 99 -9.57 -1.36 -13.24
C PRO A 99 -8.44 -0.41 -13.66
N ILE A 100 -8.64 0.88 -13.42
CA ILE A 100 -7.60 1.90 -13.55
C ILE A 100 -6.72 1.84 -12.31
N TYR A 101 -5.55 1.22 -12.44
CA TYR A 101 -4.54 1.25 -11.38
C TYR A 101 -3.96 2.65 -11.21
N LEU A 102 -3.86 3.09 -9.96
CA LEU A 102 -3.17 4.31 -9.58
C LEU A 102 -2.28 4.01 -8.38
N ASN A 103 -1.11 4.64 -8.31
CA ASN A 103 -0.23 4.53 -7.16
C ASN A 103 0.62 5.79 -6.97
N VAL A 104 1.24 5.93 -5.80
CA VAL A 104 2.16 7.01 -5.47
C VAL A 104 3.42 6.39 -4.90
N VAL A 105 4.57 6.91 -5.33
CA VAL A 105 5.89 6.47 -4.86
C VAL A 105 6.61 7.57 -4.08
N ARG A 106 7.57 7.16 -3.25
CA ARG A 106 8.43 8.07 -2.48
C ARG A 106 9.86 7.54 -2.57
N ASP A 107 10.83 8.44 -2.43
CA ASP A 107 12.23 8.05 -2.24
C ASP A 107 12.35 6.89 -1.23
N PRO A 108 13.05 5.78 -1.57
CA PRO A 108 13.09 4.59 -0.74
C PRO A 108 13.65 4.83 0.67
N VAL A 109 14.69 5.65 0.80
CA VAL A 109 15.36 5.92 2.09
C VAL A 109 14.43 6.75 2.98
N GLU A 110 13.91 7.85 2.44
CA GLU A 110 12.93 8.71 3.11
C GLU A 110 11.67 7.95 3.56
N ARG A 111 11.23 6.97 2.77
CA ARG A 111 10.08 6.13 3.08
C ARG A 111 10.37 5.19 4.26
N VAL A 112 11.57 4.60 4.31
CA VAL A 112 12.03 3.76 5.42
C VAL A 112 12.17 4.58 6.70
N ILE A 113 12.79 5.76 6.63
CA ILE A 113 12.88 6.70 7.77
C ILE A 113 11.49 7.07 8.28
N SER A 114 10.56 7.37 7.36
CA SER A 114 9.19 7.70 7.72
C SER A 114 8.46 6.53 8.39
N TRP A 115 8.70 5.29 7.96
CA TRP A 115 8.19 4.10 8.63
C TRP A 115 8.80 3.92 10.01
N PHE A 116 10.13 4.02 10.11
CA PHE A 116 10.91 3.83 11.34
C PHE A 116 10.36 4.68 12.50
N TYR A 117 10.16 5.98 12.26
CA TYR A 117 9.61 6.87 13.29
C TYR A 117 8.11 6.71 13.50
N TYR A 118 7.35 6.36 12.44
CA TYR A 118 5.91 6.15 12.55
C TYR A 118 5.55 5.00 13.50
N VAL A 119 6.23 3.86 13.38
CA VAL A 119 5.97 2.72 14.27
C VAL A 119 6.45 2.94 15.70
N ARG A 120 7.26 3.97 15.95
CA ARG A 120 7.75 4.34 17.29
C ARG A 120 6.92 5.43 17.95
N ALA A 121 6.01 6.03 17.20
CA ALA A 121 5.24 7.16 17.68
C ALA A 121 4.28 6.75 18.81
N PRO A 122 4.14 7.55 19.89
CA PRO A 122 3.24 7.21 21.00
C PRO A 122 1.78 6.96 20.56
N TRP A 123 1.26 7.78 19.65
CA TRP A 123 -0.12 7.66 19.16
C TRP A 123 -0.37 6.33 18.44
N TYR A 124 0.63 5.79 17.73
CA TYR A 124 0.52 4.50 17.05
C TYR A 124 0.18 3.37 18.03
N PHE A 125 0.81 3.37 19.21
CA PHE A 125 0.54 2.37 20.24
C PHE A 125 -0.75 2.61 21.00
N VAL A 126 -1.08 3.87 21.29
CA VAL A 126 -2.33 4.22 21.98
C VAL A 126 -3.53 3.78 21.15
N GLU A 127 -3.55 4.11 19.86
CA GLU A 127 -4.63 3.73 18.94
C GLU A 127 -4.72 2.21 18.78
N ARG A 128 -3.59 1.52 18.61
CA ARG A 128 -3.57 0.06 18.48
C ARG A 128 -3.95 -0.66 19.77
N LYS A 129 -3.58 -0.14 20.94
CA LYS A 129 -3.96 -0.71 22.25
C LYS A 129 -5.45 -0.49 22.52
N ALA A 130 -6.01 0.64 22.09
CA ALA A 130 -7.45 0.87 22.14
C ALA A 130 -8.23 -0.08 21.23
N ALA A 131 -7.74 -0.32 20.01
CA ALA A 131 -8.37 -1.27 19.07
C ALA A 131 -8.12 -2.74 19.43
N PHE A 132 -6.96 -3.06 20.02
CA PHE A 132 -6.50 -4.41 20.33
C PHE A 132 -5.84 -4.44 21.74
N PRO A 133 -6.64 -4.55 22.82
CA PRO A 133 -6.16 -4.43 24.20
C PRO A 133 -5.07 -5.42 24.61
N ASP A 134 -4.97 -6.58 23.97
CA ASP A 134 -4.01 -7.63 24.32
C ASP A 134 -2.60 -7.38 23.75
N LEU A 135 -2.39 -6.36 22.91
CA LEU A 135 -1.07 -6.12 22.32
C LEU A 135 -0.04 -5.67 23.37
N PRO A 136 1.15 -6.29 23.45
CA PRO A 136 2.19 -5.85 24.36
C PRO A 136 2.74 -4.48 23.94
N LEU A 137 3.15 -3.67 24.92
CA LEU A 137 3.87 -2.43 24.65
C LEU A 137 5.36 -2.73 24.39
N PRO A 138 5.99 -2.06 23.41
CA PRO A 138 7.42 -2.24 23.16
C PRO A 138 8.29 -1.75 24.31
N HIS A 139 9.53 -2.25 24.35
CA HIS A 139 10.51 -1.79 25.32
C HIS A 139 10.87 -0.30 25.10
N PRO A 140 10.99 0.52 26.17
CA PRO A 140 11.30 1.95 26.03
C PRO A 140 12.57 2.27 25.24
N ALA A 141 13.60 1.41 25.31
CA ALA A 141 14.83 1.60 24.55
C ALA A 141 14.60 1.51 23.03
N TRP A 142 13.67 0.66 22.57
CA TRP A 142 13.33 0.57 21.15
C TRP A 142 12.59 1.81 20.66
N LEU A 143 11.70 2.38 21.50
CA LEU A 143 10.95 3.61 21.20
C LEU A 143 11.85 4.85 21.08
N LYS A 144 12.92 4.92 21.88
CA LYS A 144 13.84 6.06 21.93
C LYS A 144 14.99 5.97 20.92
N LYS A 145 15.16 4.84 20.24
CA LYS A 145 16.23 4.63 19.26
C LYS A 145 16.03 5.55 18.06
N ASP A 146 17.07 6.30 17.67
CA ASP A 146 17.10 7.07 16.43
C ASP A 146 17.50 6.21 15.22
N PHE A 147 17.26 6.75 14.02
CA PHE A 147 17.47 5.99 12.78
C PHE A 147 18.96 5.76 12.50
N GLU A 148 19.80 6.73 12.81
CA GLU A 148 21.24 6.70 12.60
C GLU A 148 21.90 5.60 13.44
N THR A 149 21.55 5.51 14.72
CA THR A 149 21.98 4.45 15.64
C THR A 149 21.52 3.08 15.12
N CYS A 150 20.29 2.99 14.61
CA CYS A 150 19.80 1.77 13.99
C CYS A 150 20.72 1.32 12.84
N VAL A 151 21.00 2.24 11.90
CA VAL A 151 21.83 1.96 10.72
C VAL A 151 23.26 1.58 11.12
N LEU A 152 23.87 2.33 12.04
CA LEU A 152 25.24 2.08 12.50
C LEU A 152 25.39 0.74 13.24
N ASN A 153 24.35 0.31 13.94
CA ASN A 153 24.33 -1.00 14.61
C ASN A 153 24.03 -2.17 13.66
N GLY A 154 23.61 -1.89 12.41
CA GLY A 154 23.19 -2.92 11.48
C GLY A 154 21.91 -3.64 11.91
N ASP A 155 21.00 -2.93 12.60
CA ASP A 155 19.74 -3.52 13.02
C ASP A 155 18.89 -3.92 11.80
N GLN A 156 18.16 -5.03 11.91
CA GLN A 156 17.41 -5.62 10.80
C GLN A 156 16.41 -4.64 10.16
N GLU A 157 15.74 -3.81 10.96
CA GLU A 157 14.67 -2.90 10.53
C GLU A 157 15.12 -1.70 9.67
N CYS A 158 16.43 -1.42 9.64
CA CYS A 158 17.03 -0.31 8.89
C CYS A 158 18.18 -0.75 7.96
N THR A 159 18.46 -2.06 7.89
CA THR A 159 19.44 -2.63 6.96
C THR A 159 18.71 -3.20 5.74
N TYR A 160 19.24 -3.04 4.52
CA TYR A 160 18.70 -3.73 3.34
C TYR A 160 19.68 -4.81 2.89
N THR A 161 19.31 -6.06 3.10
CA THR A 161 20.14 -7.22 2.71
C THR A 161 19.68 -7.72 1.35
N GLN A 162 20.54 -7.59 0.36
CA GLN A 162 20.27 -8.06 -1.00
C GLN A 162 20.03 -9.58 -1.01
N GLY A 163 19.02 -10.02 -1.78
CA GLY A 163 18.74 -11.44 -2.00
C GLY A 163 17.94 -12.13 -0.89
N VAL A 164 17.59 -11.43 0.18
CA VAL A 164 16.64 -11.98 1.16
C VAL A 164 15.24 -11.95 0.53
N THR A 165 14.54 -13.07 0.44
CA THR A 165 13.20 -13.16 -0.17
C THR A 165 12.08 -13.21 0.87
N VAL A 166 12.42 -13.51 2.13
CA VAL A 166 11.43 -13.62 3.20
C VAL A 166 11.94 -12.83 4.39
N GLU A 167 11.49 -11.58 4.48
CA GLU A 167 11.56 -10.83 5.73
C GLU A 167 10.14 -10.75 6.29
N GLY A 168 10.02 -10.92 7.60
CA GLY A 168 8.73 -11.10 8.27
C GLY A 168 7.70 -10.01 7.92
N ILE A 169 6.46 -10.25 8.33
CA ILE A 169 5.34 -9.31 8.15
C ILE A 169 5.77 -7.94 8.71
N GLY A 170 6.02 -6.97 7.82
CA GLY A 170 6.55 -5.66 8.19
C GLY A 170 7.83 -5.22 7.47
N ASP A 171 8.31 -5.92 6.44
CA ASP A 171 9.34 -5.35 5.58
C ASP A 171 8.79 -4.19 4.72
N HIS A 172 8.86 -2.99 5.30
CA HIS A 172 8.53 -1.76 4.61
C HIS A 172 9.69 -1.19 3.78
N ARG A 173 10.76 -1.92 3.49
CA ARG A 173 11.87 -1.44 2.62
C ARG A 173 11.57 -1.63 1.14
N ARG A 174 10.71 -2.58 0.78
CA ARG A 174 10.44 -2.95 -0.62
C ARG A 174 9.15 -2.35 -1.14
N GLN A 175 9.26 -1.19 -1.79
CA GLN A 175 8.14 -0.59 -2.50
C GLN A 175 7.80 -1.34 -3.80
N SER A 176 8.80 -1.96 -4.43
CA SER A 176 8.64 -2.73 -5.68
C SER A 176 7.59 -3.84 -5.58
N LEU A 177 7.41 -4.44 -4.39
CA LEU A 177 6.37 -5.44 -4.12
C LEU A 177 4.97 -5.00 -4.54
N PHE A 178 4.65 -3.71 -4.33
CA PHE A 178 3.34 -3.15 -4.67
C PHE A 178 3.09 -3.03 -6.18
N PHE A 179 4.13 -3.18 -7.00
CA PHE A 179 4.08 -3.06 -8.45
C PHE A 179 4.35 -4.39 -9.16
N CYS A 180 5.24 -5.22 -8.61
CA CYS A 180 5.57 -6.52 -9.18
C CYS A 180 4.39 -7.51 -9.05
N GLY A 181 3.74 -7.54 -7.87
CA GLY A 181 2.57 -8.37 -7.62
C GLY A 181 2.80 -9.40 -6.52
N HIS A 182 2.07 -10.52 -6.61
CA HIS A 182 2.02 -11.53 -5.54
C HIS A 182 3.03 -12.66 -5.70
N ASP A 183 3.69 -12.76 -6.85
CA ASP A 183 4.60 -13.86 -7.19
C ASP A 183 5.79 -13.96 -6.23
N TYR A 184 6.34 -15.17 -6.09
CA TYR A 184 7.52 -15.39 -5.24
C TYR A 184 8.75 -14.63 -5.77
N GLU A 185 8.92 -14.51 -7.08
CA GLU A 185 10.03 -13.75 -7.69
C GLU A 185 9.99 -12.25 -7.40
N CYS A 186 8.83 -11.73 -6.98
CA CYS A 186 8.70 -10.35 -6.55
C CYS A 186 9.32 -10.08 -5.17
N THR A 187 9.68 -11.13 -4.43
CA THR A 187 9.96 -11.06 -2.99
C THR A 187 11.28 -10.48 -2.60
#